data_AF-A0A6P1Q3P8-F1
#
_entry.id   AF-A0A6P1Q3P8-F1
#
_cell.length_a   1.000
_cell.length_b   1.000
_cell.length_c   1.000
_cell.angle_alpha   90.00
_cell.angle_beta   90.00
_cell.angle_gamma   90.00
#
_symmetry.space_group_name_H-M   'P 1'
#
loop_
_entity.id
_entity.type
_entity.pdbx_description
1 polymer ?
#
loop_
_entity_poly.entity_id
_entity_poly.type
_entity_poly.pdbx_seq_one_letter_code
_entity_poly.pdbx_strand_id
1 'polypeptide(L)'
;MYRYKIYVLKQRPGGSERMQGSETTTWYPDVARAAFWAAYHDSRFQSREFLLLLTSNHKQIAAYRFTSQPGERDYVAPDKELNL
;
A
#
# COMPACT_ATOMS: atom_id res chain seq x y z
N MET A 1 -18.25 10.77 3.92
CA MET A 1 -17.56 9.56 4.43
C MET A 1 -16.50 9.18 3.41
N TYR A 2 -15.24 9.08 3.81
CA TYR A 2 -14.13 8.76 2.90
C TYR A 2 -13.99 7.25 2.78
N ARG A 3 -13.89 6.72 1.55
CA ARG A 3 -13.67 5.29 1.32
C ARG A 3 -12.19 5.03 1.11
N TYR A 4 -11.57 4.28 2.00
CA TYR A 4 -10.19 3.84 1.90
C TYR A 4 -10.10 2.51 1.15
N LYS A 5 -9.09 2.39 0.29
CA LYS A 5 -8.74 1.14 -0.38
C LYS A 5 -7.25 0.89 -0.28
N ILE A 6 -6.90 -0.32 0.14
CA ILE A 6 -5.55 -0.84 0.25
C ILE A 6 -5.44 -1.99 -0.73
N TYR A 7 -4.40 -2.02 -1.54
CA TYR A 7 -4.16 -3.14 -2.47
C TYR A 7 -2.67 -3.27 -2.75
N VAL A 8 -2.24 -4.50 -3.03
CA VAL A 8 -0.88 -4.77 -3.52
C VAL A 8 -0.92 -4.85 -5.04
N LEU A 9 0.01 -4.15 -5.68
CA LEU A 9 0.18 -4.10 -7.12
C LEU A 9 1.46 -4.83 -7.51
N LYS A 10 1.38 -5.74 -8.48
CA LYS A 10 2.54 -6.24 -9.21
C LYS A 10 2.88 -5.30 -10.36
N GLN A 11 4.09 -4.77 -10.35
CA GLN A 11 4.63 -3.90 -11.39
C GLN A 11 5.13 -4.76 -12.56
N ARG A 12 4.69 -4.44 -13.78
CA ARG A 12 5.09 -5.14 -15.00
C ARG A 12 5.43 -4.14 -16.10
N PRO A 13 6.24 -4.51 -17.11
CA PRO A 13 6.41 -3.68 -18.29
C PRO A 13 5.05 -3.33 -18.89
N GLY A 14 4.75 -2.04 -19.03
CA GLY A 14 3.46 -1.56 -19.55
C GLY A 14 2.31 -1.43 -18.53
N GLY A 15 2.54 -1.63 -17.23
CA GLY A 15 1.52 -1.25 -16.24
C GLY A 15 1.64 -1.89 -14.85
N SER A 16 0.52 -1.93 -14.14
CA SER A 16 0.39 -2.54 -12.82
C SER A 16 -0.81 -3.47 -12.78
N GLU A 17 -0.67 -4.59 -12.08
CA GLU A 17 -1.73 -5.57 -11.89
C GLU A 17 -2.06 -5.69 -10.39
N ARG A 18 -3.34 -5.71 -10.04
CA ARG A 18 -3.74 -5.90 -8.63
C ARG A 18 -3.58 -7.38 -8.25
N MET A 19 -2.90 -7.63 -7.15
CA MET A 19 -2.79 -8.97 -6.58
C MET A 19 -4.15 -9.40 -6.04
N GLN A 20 -4.67 -10.51 -6.57
CA GLN A 20 -5.96 -11.06 -6.15
C GLN A 20 -5.93 -11.38 -4.64
N GLY A 21 -7.01 -11.04 -3.93
CA GLY A 21 -7.12 -11.27 -2.49
C GLY A 21 -6.28 -10.34 -1.61
N SER A 22 -5.56 -9.36 -2.17
CA SER A 22 -4.84 -8.34 -1.39
C SER A 22 -5.68 -7.10 -1.07
N GLU A 23 -6.85 -6.95 -1.70
CA GLU A 23 -7.67 -5.74 -1.55
C GLU A 23 -8.37 -5.69 -0.19
N THR A 24 -8.19 -4.59 0.52
CA THR A 24 -9.01 -4.21 1.68
C THR A 24 -9.75 -2.91 1.37
N THR A 25 -11.07 -2.90 1.56
CA THR A 25 -11.90 -1.69 1.50
C THR A 25 -12.47 -1.42 2.89
N THR A 26 -12.38 -0.17 3.35
CA THR A 26 -13.00 0.26 4.61
C THR A 26 -13.38 1.75 4.57
N TRP A 27 -14.29 2.15 5.44
CA TRP A 27 -14.63 3.56 5.67
C TRP A 27 -13.97 4.13 6.93
N TYR A 28 -13.31 3.28 7.71
CA TYR A 28 -12.75 3.63 9.01
C TYR A 28 -11.22 3.85 8.89
N PRO A 29 -10.69 5.01 9.28
CA PRO A 29 -9.27 5.35 9.13
C PRO A 29 -8.33 4.42 9.91
N ASP A 30 -8.72 4.02 11.12
CA ASP A 30 -7.97 3.08 11.98
C ASP A 30 -7.85 1.70 11.33
N VAL A 31 -8.93 1.18 10.74
CA VAL A 31 -8.91 -0.08 9.98
C VAL A 31 -8.02 0.05 8.74
N ALA A 32 -8.06 1.19 8.04
CA ALA A 32 -7.23 1.42 6.87
C ALA A 32 -5.74 1.47 7.23
N ARG A 33 -5.40 2.11 8.35
CA ARG A 33 -4.03 2.15 8.90
C ARG A 33 -3.55 0.75 9.28
N ALA A 34 -4.35 0.00 10.01
CA ALA A 34 -4.01 -1.37 10.41
C ALA A 34 -3.83 -2.28 9.19
N ALA A 35 -4.71 -2.19 8.19
CA ALA A 35 -4.60 -2.97 6.96
C ALA A 35 -3.35 -2.64 6.14
N PHE A 36 -2.98 -1.35 6.04
CA PHE A 36 -1.75 -0.94 5.37
C PHE A 36 -0.52 -1.55 6.05
N TRP A 37 -0.40 -1.41 7.37
CA TRP A 37 0.75 -1.96 8.11
C TRP A 37 0.79 -3.48 8.12
N ALA A 38 -0.37 -4.15 8.19
CA ALA A 38 -0.45 -5.59 8.04
C ALA A 38 0.09 -6.05 6.67
N ALA A 39 -0.30 -5.37 5.58
CA ALA A 39 0.19 -5.66 4.23
C ALA A 39 1.69 -5.30 4.05
N TYR A 40 2.15 -4.22 4.70
CA TYR A 40 3.55 -3.78 4.67
C TYR A 40 4.50 -4.89 5.16
N HIS A 41 4.11 -5.61 6.21
CA HIS A 41 4.89 -6.69 6.82
C HIS A 41 4.59 -8.09 6.26
N ASP A 42 3.72 -8.20 5.25
CA ASP A 42 3.36 -9.49 4.67
C ASP A 42 4.54 -10.08 3.89
N SER A 43 5.00 -11.26 4.29
CA SER A 43 6.15 -11.93 3.68
C SER A 43 5.92 -12.35 2.23
N ARG A 44 4.65 -12.48 1.80
CA ARG A 44 4.29 -12.88 0.43
C ARG A 44 4.69 -11.85 -0.62
N PHE A 45 4.87 -10.58 -0.23
CA PHE A 45 5.07 -9.47 -1.16
C PHE A 45 6.45 -8.81 -1.07
N GLN A 46 7.41 -9.42 -0.35
CA GLN A 46 8.75 -8.85 -0.12
C GLN A 46 9.68 -8.94 -1.34
N SER A 47 9.25 -8.37 -2.47
CA SER A 47 9.99 -8.27 -3.74
C SER A 47 9.79 -6.89 -4.36
N ARG A 48 10.81 -6.35 -5.05
CA ARG A 48 10.77 -5.01 -5.68
C ARG A 48 9.72 -4.87 -6.77
N GLU A 49 9.19 -5.98 -7.28
CA GLU A 49 8.10 -5.98 -8.24
C GLU A 49 6.76 -5.59 -7.60
N PHE A 50 6.62 -5.66 -6.27
CA PHE A 50 5.38 -5.32 -5.60
C PHE A 50 5.37 -3.87 -5.08
N LEU A 51 4.19 -3.25 -5.14
CA LEU A 51 3.89 -1.93 -4.62
C LEU A 51 2.61 -2.00 -3.79
N LEU A 52 2.69 -1.68 -2.50
CA LEU A 52 1.54 -1.47 -1.64
C LEU A 52 0.99 -0.06 -1.88
N LEU A 53 -0.31 0.05 -2.15
CA LEU A 53 -0.96 1.32 -2.42
C LEU A 53 -2.17 1.50 -1.50
N LEU A 54 -2.23 2.67 -0.84
CA LEU A 54 -3.35 3.15 -0.04
C LEU A 54 -3.94 4.39 -0.70
N THR A 55 -5.25 4.35 -0.91
CA THR A 55 -6.01 5.44 -1.53
C THR A 55 -7.23 5.79 -0.71
N SER A 56 -7.71 7.03 -0.86
CA SER A 56 -8.99 7.50 -0.37
C SER A 56 -9.66 8.33 -1.44
N ASN A 57 -10.91 8.03 -1.78
CA ASN A 57 -11.69 8.75 -2.79
C ASN A 57 -10.90 9.04 -4.10
N HIS A 58 -10.25 8.01 -4.65
CA HIS A 58 -9.43 8.07 -5.87
C HIS A 58 -8.13 8.88 -5.77
N LYS A 59 -7.79 9.41 -4.59
CA LYS A 59 -6.50 10.04 -4.32
C LYS A 59 -5.55 9.04 -3.67
N GLN A 60 -4.31 9.01 -4.13
CA GLN A 60 -3.24 8.28 -3.46
C GLN A 60 -2.88 8.99 -2.15
N ILE A 61 -2.88 8.23 -1.05
CA ILE A 61 -2.43 8.71 0.26
C ILE A 61 -0.99 8.25 0.49
N ALA A 62 -0.72 6.96 0.29
CA ALA A 62 0.60 6.38 0.50
C ALA A 62 0.85 5.29 -0.55
N ALA A 63 2.09 5.23 -1.02
CA ALA A 63 2.60 4.13 -1.85
C ALA A 63 3.91 3.65 -1.23
N TYR A 64 4.05 2.34 -1.07
CA TYR A 64 5.24 1.70 -0.57
C TYR A 64 5.72 0.65 -1.56
N ARG A 65 6.93 0.78 -2.07
CA ARG A 65 7.58 -0.28 -2.85
C ARG A 65 8.23 -1.24 -1.88
N PHE A 66 7.85 -2.51 -1.95
CA PHE A 66 8.41 -3.52 -1.07
C PHE A 66 9.94 -3.58 -1.24
N THR A 67 10.64 -3.72 -0.12
CA THR A 67 12.12 -3.71 -0.01
C THR A 67 12.79 -2.37 -0.35
N SER A 68 12.02 -1.30 -0.55
CA SER A 68 12.59 0.04 -0.74
C SER A 68 13.30 0.52 0.53
N GLN A 69 14.34 1.35 0.32
CA GLN A 69 15.22 1.86 1.37
C GLN A 69 15.04 3.38 1.57
N PRO A 70 15.45 3.94 2.71
CA PRO A 70 15.48 5.39 2.91
C PRO A 70 16.16 6.12 1.74
N GLY A 71 15.45 7.10 1.16
CA GLY A 71 15.91 7.87 0.01
C GLY A 71 15.48 7.30 -1.35
N GLU A 72 14.96 6.06 -1.42
CA GLU A 72 14.38 5.52 -2.65
C GLU A 72 12.94 6.04 -2.87
N ARG A 73 12.51 6.03 -4.13
CA ARG A 73 11.13 6.37 -4.50
C ARG A 73 10.17 5.36 -3.88
N ASP A 74 9.02 5.84 -3.42
CA ASP A 74 7.98 5.01 -2.80
C ASP A 74 8.48 4.33 -1.51
N TYR A 75 9.46 4.91 -0.81
CA TYR A 75 9.83 4.50 0.54
C TYR A 75 8.86 5.08 1.57
N VAL A 76 8.44 4.25 2.52
CA VAL A 76 7.60 4.62 3.66
C VAL A 76 8.32 4.11 4.90
N ALA A 77 8.71 5.01 5.80
CA ALA A 77 9.36 4.61 7.05
C ALA A 77 8.39 3.78 7.92
N PRO A 78 8.84 2.72 8.60
CA PRO A 78 7.96 1.83 9.39
C PRO A 78 7.18 2.52 10.51
N ASP A 79 7.68 3.65 10.99
CA ASP A 79 7.12 4.49 12.06
C ASP A 79 6.38 5.73 11.51
N LYS A 80 6.26 5.86 10.19
CA LYS A 80 5.61 7.01 9.57
C LYS A 80 4.13 7.05 9.94
N GLU A 81 3.66 8.19 10.42
CA GLU A 81 2.22 8.38 10.57
C GLU A 81 1.52 8.50 9.20
N LEU A 82 0.46 7.71 9.01
CA LEU A 82 -0.41 7.81 7.84
C LEU A 82 -1.54 8.80 8.11
N ASN A 83 -1.54 9.91 7.37
CA ASN A 83 -2.59 10.93 7.40
C ASN A 83 -3.79 10.44 6.56
N LEU A 84 -4.83 9.95 7.24
CA LEU A 84 -6.01 9.31 6.64
C LEU A 84 -7.28 10.13 6.83
#